data_AF-A0A4Q6JEG2-F1
#
_entry.id   AF-A0A4Q6JEG2-F1
#
_cell.length_a   1.000
_cell.length_b   1.000
_cell.length_c   1.000
_cell.angle_alpha   90.00
_cell.angle_beta   90.00
_cell.angle_gamma   90.00
#
_symmetry.space_group_name_H-M   'P 1'
#
loop_
_entity.id
_entity.type
_entity.pdbx_description
1 polymer ?
#
loop_
_entity_poly.entity_id
_entity_poly.type
_entity_poly.pdbx_seq_one_letter_code
_entity_poly.pdbx_strand_id
1 'polypeptide(L)'
;MFNQTLSAEQQHVSDIFMRLCKLCEVQNNAELEQHLSLTPGFCVQSIKLASVPYQLIDKVAKATQVSFDSLLNGYEHKTLALDGPLLEAVSSGIIKSIKKLSIAGLIKGDNQTQEALSQLAEIQLEQIEKELKIQSQVK
;
A
#
# COMPACT_ATOMS: atom_id res chain seq x y z
N MET A 1 -9.32 29.07 -21.28
CA MET A 1 -10.56 28.50 -21.85
C MET A 1 -10.86 27.23 -21.04
N PHE A 2 -12.07 27.12 -20.48
CA PHE A 2 -12.57 26.13 -19.50
C PHE A 2 -12.03 26.20 -18.05
N ASN A 3 -12.42 27.25 -17.31
CA ASN A 3 -12.45 27.20 -15.83
C ASN A 3 -13.77 26.57 -15.37
N GLN A 4 -14.06 25.34 -15.79
CA GLN A 4 -15.12 24.55 -15.17
C GLN A 4 -14.52 23.89 -13.95
N THR A 5 -14.93 24.35 -12.76
CA THR A 5 -14.58 23.69 -11.51
C THR A 5 -15.11 22.26 -11.57
N LEU A 6 -14.21 21.28 -11.62
CA LEU A 6 -14.57 19.86 -11.61
C LEU A 6 -15.33 19.54 -10.32
N SER A 7 -16.35 18.68 -10.40
CA SER A 7 -16.95 18.12 -9.19
C SER A 7 -15.94 17.25 -8.44
N ALA A 8 -16.20 16.92 -7.17
CA ALA A 8 -15.32 16.04 -6.39
C ALA A 8 -15.10 14.68 -7.08
N GLU A 9 -16.14 14.13 -7.71
CA GLU A 9 -16.09 12.86 -8.42
C GLU A 9 -15.28 12.97 -9.73
N GLN A 10 -15.46 14.07 -10.47
CA GLN A 10 -14.69 14.33 -11.69
C GLN A 10 -13.21 14.59 -11.36
N GLN A 11 -12.93 15.30 -10.26
CA GLN A 11 -11.58 15.53 -9.75
C GLN A 11 -10.93 14.21 -9.36
N HIS A 12 -11.64 13.31 -8.66
CA HIS A 12 -11.13 11.99 -8.32
C HIS A 12 -10.69 11.20 -9.56
N VAL A 13 -11.53 11.17 -10.61
CA VAL A 13 -11.17 10.51 -11.88
C VAL A 13 -10.00 11.21 -12.56
N SER A 14 -9.92 12.53 -12.52
CA SER A 14 -8.77 13.29 -13.01
C SER A 14 -7.48 12.89 -12.27
N ASP A 15 -7.54 12.75 -10.94
CA ASP A 15 -6.39 12.36 -10.12
C ASP A 15 -5.92 10.94 -10.44
N ILE A 16 -6.83 10.01 -10.76
CA ILE A 16 -6.48 8.67 -11.25
C ILE A 16 -5.65 8.79 -12.53
N PHE A 17 -6.11 9.56 -13.52
CA PHE A 17 -5.36 9.73 -14.77
C PHE A 17 -4.01 10.42 -14.55
N MET A 18 -3.91 11.41 -13.65
CA MET A 18 -2.61 11.98 -13.29
C MET A 18 -1.66 10.95 -12.70
N ARG A 19 -2.15 10.05 -11.82
CA ARG A 19 -1.34 8.94 -11.28
C ARG A 19 -0.89 7.99 -12.38
N LEU A 20 -1.76 7.64 -13.32
CA LEU A 20 -1.42 6.81 -14.47
C LEU A 20 -0.38 7.49 -15.38
N CYS A 21 -0.52 8.80 -15.64
CA CYS A 21 0.46 9.57 -16.40
C CYS A 21 1.84 9.54 -15.74
N LYS A 22 1.90 9.79 -14.43
CA LYS A 22 3.15 9.75 -13.66
C LYS A 22 3.80 8.37 -13.73
N LEU A 23 3.00 7.30 -13.64
CA LEU A 23 3.50 5.93 -13.68
C LEU A 23 3.99 5.51 -15.07
N CYS A 24 3.36 6.00 -16.14
CA CYS A 24 3.75 5.73 -17.52
C CYS A 24 4.77 6.75 -18.07
N GLU A 25 5.27 7.66 -17.24
CA GLU A 25 6.23 8.72 -17.60
C GLU A 25 5.76 9.63 -18.76
N VAL A 26 4.45 9.87 -18.86
CA VAL A 26 3.84 10.74 -19.89
C VAL A 26 3.32 12.05 -19.27
N GLN A 27 3.28 13.12 -20.06
CA GLN A 27 3.00 14.46 -19.53
C GLN A 27 1.52 14.82 -19.50
N ASN A 28 0.70 14.19 -20.35
CA ASN A 28 -0.71 14.54 -20.50
C ASN A 28 -1.58 13.33 -20.88
N ASN A 29 -2.90 13.50 -20.74
CA ASN A 29 -3.88 12.46 -21.03
C ASN A 29 -3.85 11.98 -22.49
N ALA A 30 -3.48 12.84 -23.45
CA ALA A 30 -3.43 12.44 -24.86
C ALA A 30 -2.22 11.51 -25.13
N GLU A 31 -1.07 11.80 -24.52
CA GLU A 31 0.09 10.90 -24.55
C GLU A 31 -0.20 9.59 -23.82
N LEU A 32 -0.94 9.63 -22.70
CA LEU A 32 -1.37 8.42 -21.99
C LEU A 32 -2.27 7.55 -22.87
N GLU A 33 -3.23 8.16 -23.58
CA GLU A 33 -4.10 7.45 -24.53
C GLU A 33 -3.29 6.78 -25.63
N GLN A 34 -2.28 7.46 -26.19
CA GLN A 34 -1.39 6.85 -27.18
C GLN A 34 -0.55 5.72 -26.59
N HIS A 35 0.06 5.94 -25.41
CA HIS A 35 0.91 4.96 -24.74
C HIS A 35 0.16 3.67 -24.41
N LEU A 36 -1.09 3.79 -23.96
CA LEU A 36 -1.94 2.66 -23.58
C LEU A 36 -2.85 2.16 -24.72
N SER A 37 -2.69 2.70 -25.94
CA SER A 37 -3.51 2.37 -27.11
C SER A 37 -5.02 2.50 -26.86
N LEU A 38 -5.43 3.58 -26.21
CA LEU A 38 -6.82 3.91 -25.91
C LEU A 38 -7.45 4.74 -27.04
N THR A 39 -8.78 4.77 -27.06
CA THR A 39 -9.53 5.63 -27.99
C THR A 39 -9.25 7.11 -27.68
N PRO A 40 -8.97 7.95 -28.69
CA PRO A 40 -8.76 9.38 -28.48
C PRO A 40 -9.94 10.04 -27.77
N GLY A 41 -9.65 10.83 -26.72
CA GLY A 41 -10.64 11.53 -25.90
C GLY A 41 -11.29 10.67 -24.80
N PHE A 42 -10.89 9.40 -24.66
CA PHE A 42 -11.37 8.51 -23.61
C PHE A 42 -11.16 9.09 -22.20
N CYS A 43 -9.99 9.65 -21.91
CA CYS A 43 -9.67 10.23 -20.61
C CYS A 43 -10.57 11.45 -20.32
N VAL A 44 -10.73 12.33 -21.30
CA VAL A 44 -11.56 13.54 -21.17
C VAL A 44 -13.04 13.16 -20.94
N GLN A 45 -13.53 12.18 -21.69
CA GLN A 45 -14.90 11.70 -21.55
C GLN A 45 -15.13 11.02 -20.20
N SER A 46 -14.18 10.21 -19.74
CA SER A 46 -14.23 9.54 -18.43
C SER A 46 -14.26 10.55 -17.29
N ILE A 47 -13.42 11.60 -17.34
CA ILE A 47 -13.42 12.69 -16.35
C ILE A 47 -14.77 13.41 -16.39
N LYS A 48 -15.26 13.79 -17.57
CA LYS A 48 -16.54 14.52 -17.70
C LYS A 48 -17.72 13.74 -17.12
N LEU A 49 -17.73 12.42 -17.31
CA LEU A 49 -18.78 11.53 -16.81
C LEU A 49 -18.55 11.04 -15.36
N ALA A 50 -17.44 11.44 -14.73
CA ALA A 50 -16.99 10.88 -13.45
C ALA A 50 -16.94 9.33 -13.45
N SER A 51 -16.60 8.75 -14.61
CA SER A 51 -16.54 7.30 -14.79
C SER A 51 -15.14 6.80 -14.48
N VAL A 52 -15.03 5.97 -13.44
CA VAL A 52 -13.75 5.38 -13.02
C VAL A 52 -13.36 4.25 -14.00
N PRO A 53 -12.16 4.31 -14.62
CA PRO A 53 -11.75 3.32 -15.62
C PRO A 53 -11.13 2.07 -14.98
N TYR A 54 -11.91 1.31 -14.19
CA TYR A 54 -11.40 0.17 -13.41
C TYR A 54 -10.60 -0.86 -14.22
N GLN A 55 -11.04 -1.17 -15.45
CA GLN A 55 -10.31 -2.11 -16.32
C GLN A 55 -8.93 -1.58 -16.73
N LEU A 56 -8.79 -0.27 -16.90
CA LEU A 56 -7.50 0.36 -17.21
C LEU A 56 -6.58 0.31 -16.00
N ILE A 57 -7.12 0.62 -14.81
CA ILE A 57 -6.39 0.59 -13.55
C ILE A 57 -5.84 -0.82 -13.30
N ASP A 58 -6.65 -1.87 -13.48
CA ASP A 58 -6.23 -3.27 -13.30
C ASP A 58 -5.11 -3.67 -14.27
N LYS A 59 -5.24 -3.31 -15.56
CA LYS A 59 -4.20 -3.58 -16.56
C LYS A 59 -2.88 -2.92 -16.20
N VAL A 60 -2.91 -1.64 -15.84
CA VAL A 60 -1.71 -0.89 -15.49
C VAL A 60 -1.11 -1.39 -14.18
N ALA A 61 -1.91 -1.66 -13.15
CA ALA A 61 -1.48 -2.25 -11.88
C ALA A 61 -0.71 -3.58 -12.10
N LYS A 62 -1.24 -4.45 -12.97
CA LYS A 62 -0.57 -5.71 -13.33
C LYS A 62 0.74 -5.50 -14.08
N ALA A 63 0.77 -4.55 -15.02
CA ALA A 63 1.95 -4.27 -15.84
C ALA A 63 3.10 -3.64 -15.03
N THR A 64 2.79 -2.75 -14.09
CA THR A 64 3.80 -1.97 -13.33
C THR A 64 4.05 -2.51 -11.93
N GLN A 65 3.37 -3.60 -11.55
CA GLN A 65 3.40 -4.20 -10.22
C GLN A 65 2.95 -3.28 -9.07
N VAL A 66 2.33 -2.14 -9.37
CA VAL A 66 1.74 -1.21 -8.39
C VAL A 66 0.38 -1.71 -7.92
N SER A 67 0.01 -1.43 -6.66
CA SER A 67 -1.30 -1.78 -6.12
C SER A 67 -2.44 -1.07 -6.85
N PHE A 68 -3.51 -1.81 -7.16
CA PHE A 68 -4.74 -1.29 -7.73
C PHE A 68 -5.34 -0.17 -6.85
N ASP A 69 -5.44 -0.40 -5.54
CA ASP A 69 -5.98 0.58 -4.58
C ASP A 69 -5.13 1.85 -4.52
N SER A 70 -3.83 1.72 -4.78
CA SER A 70 -2.93 2.87 -4.84
C SER A 70 -3.20 3.76 -6.06
N LEU A 71 -3.44 3.14 -7.21
CA LEU A 71 -3.81 3.87 -8.43
C LEU A 71 -5.22 4.47 -8.33
N LEU A 72 -6.17 3.73 -7.74
CA LEU A 72 -7.55 4.16 -7.56
C LEU A 72 -7.64 5.33 -6.58
N ASN A 73 -7.12 5.16 -5.36
CA ASN A 73 -7.38 6.07 -4.25
C ASN A 73 -6.21 7.02 -3.93
N GLY A 74 -5.03 6.80 -4.53
CA GLY A 74 -3.84 7.59 -4.22
C GLY A 74 -3.20 7.25 -2.87
N TYR A 75 -3.64 6.19 -2.21
CA TYR A 75 -2.93 5.66 -1.05
C TYR A 75 -1.67 4.97 -1.57
N GLU A 76 -0.49 5.56 -1.36
CA GLU A 76 0.70 4.73 -1.30
C GLU A 76 0.45 3.73 -0.18
N HIS A 77 0.20 2.47 -0.53
CA HIS A 77 0.49 1.40 0.40
C HIS A 77 2.00 1.51 0.62
N LYS A 78 2.39 2.30 1.62
CA LYS A 78 3.63 2.08 2.33
C LYS A 78 3.48 0.67 2.86
N THR A 79 3.95 -0.32 2.11
CA THR A 79 4.48 -1.53 2.70
C THR A 79 5.42 -1.00 3.77
N LEU A 80 4.96 -0.99 5.02
CA LEU A 80 5.80 -0.59 6.14
C LEU A 80 6.90 -1.63 6.16
N ALA A 81 8.03 -1.30 5.53
CA ALA A 81 9.26 -1.98 5.82
C ALA A 81 9.46 -1.81 7.32
N LEU A 82 9.46 -2.92 8.05
CA LEU A 82 9.93 -2.93 9.43
C LEU A 82 11.44 -2.66 9.37
N ASP A 83 11.81 -1.39 9.29
CA ASP A 83 13.19 -0.94 9.30
C ASP A 83 13.56 -0.32 10.65
N GLY A 84 14.87 -0.21 10.89
CA GLY A 84 15.54 -0.08 12.20
C GLY A 84 14.69 0.46 13.35
N PRO A 85 14.31 1.75 13.37
CA PRO A 85 13.59 2.34 14.49
C PRO A 85 12.18 1.75 14.72
N LEU A 86 11.47 1.37 13.65
CA LEU A 86 10.15 0.78 13.73
C LEU A 86 10.23 -0.68 14.17
N LEU A 87 11.19 -1.44 13.64
CA LEU A 87 11.46 -2.81 14.07
C LEU A 87 11.84 -2.85 15.55
N GLU A 88 12.69 -1.93 16.02
CA GLU A 88 13.06 -1.78 17.43
C GLU A 88 11.86 -1.45 18.31
N ALA A 89 10.99 -0.54 17.86
CA ALA A 89 9.77 -0.17 18.61
C ALA A 89 8.80 -1.36 18.72
N VAL A 90 8.59 -2.09 17.63
CA VAL A 90 7.74 -3.29 17.59
C VAL A 90 8.33 -4.40 18.46
N SER A 91 9.64 -4.65 18.34
CA SER A 91 10.38 -5.60 19.19
C SER A 91 10.23 -5.26 20.68
N SER A 92 10.47 -4.00 21.05
CA SER A 92 10.31 -3.53 22.43
C SER A 92 8.87 -3.68 22.94
N GLY A 93 7.88 -3.42 22.08
CA GLY A 93 6.46 -3.61 22.38
C GLY A 93 6.11 -5.08 22.66
N ILE A 94 6.63 -5.99 21.83
CA ILE A 94 6.46 -7.44 21.98
C ILE A 94 7.13 -7.93 23.26
N ILE A 95 8.38 -7.54 23.53
CA ILE A 95 9.08 -7.90 24.78
C ILE A 95 8.28 -7.46 26.00
N LYS A 96 7.76 -6.22 26.01
CA LYS A 96 6.94 -5.70 27.11
C LYS A 96 5.64 -6.49 27.29
N SER A 97 4.99 -6.87 26.19
CA SER A 97 3.79 -7.72 26.20
C SER A 97 4.08 -9.09 26.82
N ILE A 98 5.12 -9.79 26.33
CA ILE A 98 5.52 -11.11 26.82
C ILE A 98 5.91 -11.03 28.31
N LYS A 99 6.64 -9.98 28.71
CA LYS A 99 6.97 -9.74 30.12
C LYS A 99 5.71 -9.59 30.99
N LYS A 100 4.69 -8.85 30.54
CA LYS A 100 3.42 -8.71 31.27
C LYS A 100 2.69 -10.05 31.37
N LEU A 101 2.66 -10.85 30.31
CA LEU A 101 2.07 -12.19 30.31
C LEU A 101 2.83 -13.15 31.25
N SER A 102 4.16 -13.06 31.28
CA SER A 102 5.01 -13.81 32.21
C SER A 102 4.76 -13.43 33.67
N ILE A 103 4.68 -12.13 33.97
CA ILE A 103 4.36 -11.63 35.32
C ILE A 103 2.95 -12.08 35.75
N ALA A 104 1.99 -12.09 34.82
CA ALA A 104 0.63 -12.59 35.07
C ALA A 104 0.55 -14.12 35.23
N GLY A 105 1.68 -14.84 35.14
CA GLY A 105 1.74 -16.30 35.28
C GLY A 105 1.13 -17.07 34.10
N LEU A 106 0.89 -16.39 32.97
CA LEU A 106 0.27 -16.99 31.78
C LEU A 106 1.29 -17.74 30.91
N ILE A 107 2.58 -17.47 31.10
CA ILE A 107 3.69 -18.18 30.46
C ILE A 107 4.37 -19.05 31.52
N LYS A 108 4.36 -20.37 31.33
CA LYS A 108 4.95 -21.34 32.25
C LYS A 108 6.41 -21.66 31.84
N GLY A 109 7.30 -21.79 32.83
CA GLY A 109 8.72 -22.12 32.66
C GLY A 109 9.67 -21.07 33.25
N ASP A 110 11.00 -21.32 33.22
CA ASP A 110 12.07 -20.41 33.68
C ASP A 110 12.32 -19.22 32.72
N ASN A 111 11.25 -18.70 32.13
CA ASN A 111 11.28 -17.77 31.00
C ASN A 111 11.26 -16.31 31.49
N GLN A 112 11.49 -16.09 32.79
CA GLN A 112 11.35 -14.78 33.42
C GLN A 112 12.62 -13.91 33.33
N THR A 113 13.71 -14.47 32.81
CA THR A 113 14.93 -13.71 32.55
C THR A 113 14.75 -12.82 31.34
N GLN A 114 15.41 -11.66 31.34
CA GLN A 114 15.34 -10.72 30.22
C GLN A 114 15.81 -11.36 28.90
N GLU A 115 16.80 -12.25 28.97
CA GLU A 115 17.33 -13.01 27.84
C GLU A 115 16.30 -13.96 27.24
N ALA A 116 15.57 -14.73 28.06
CA ALA A 116 14.50 -15.61 27.59
C ALA A 116 13.33 -14.83 26.97
N LEU A 117 12.99 -13.66 27.54
CA LEU A 117 11.95 -12.78 27.00
C LEU A 117 12.35 -12.17 25.64
N SER A 118 13.63 -11.82 25.46
CA SER A 118 14.14 -11.34 24.18
C SER A 118 14.10 -12.43 23.11
N GLN A 119 14.52 -13.66 23.43
CA GLN A 119 14.45 -14.79 22.50
C GLN A 119 13.00 -15.10 22.08
N LEU A 120 12.05 -15.03 23.01
CA LEU A 120 10.62 -15.19 22.69
C LEU A 120 10.12 -14.06 21.78
N ALA A 121 10.60 -12.84 21.95
CA ALA A 121 10.23 -11.73 21.08
C ALA A 121 10.81 -11.86 19.67
N GLU A 122 12.05 -12.33 19.54
CA GLU A 122 12.68 -12.62 18.24
C GLU A 122 11.89 -13.64 17.43
N ILE A 123 11.44 -14.73 18.06
CA ILE A 123 10.58 -15.74 17.40
C ILE A 123 9.29 -15.10 16.86
N GLN A 124 8.67 -14.20 17.63
CA GLN A 124 7.45 -13.51 17.20
C GLN A 124 7.71 -12.51 16.08
N LEU A 125 8.84 -11.78 16.12
CA LEU A 125 9.24 -10.87 15.07
C LEU A 125 9.52 -11.60 13.76
N GLU A 126 10.25 -12.71 13.80
CA GLU A 126 10.48 -13.55 12.62
C GLU A 126 9.15 -14.06 12.01
N GLN A 127 8.18 -14.41 12.85
CA GLN A 127 6.87 -14.85 12.40
C GLN A 127 6.10 -13.70 11.73
N ILE A 128 6.14 -12.50 12.30
CA ILE A 128 5.53 -11.29 11.71
C ILE A 128 6.18 -10.95 10.37
N GLU A 129 7.51 -10.99 10.28
CA GLU A 129 8.22 -10.77 9.01
C GLU A 129 7.84 -11.79 7.93
N LYS A 130 7.71 -13.07 8.32
CA LYS A 130 7.26 -14.13 7.41
C LYS A 130 5.84 -13.90 6.92
N GLU A 131 4.90 -13.55 7.81
CA GLU A 131 3.52 -13.23 7.45
C GLU A 131 3.42 -12.02 6.53
N LEU A 132 4.19 -10.96 6.78
CA LEU A 132 4.23 -9.78 5.90
C LEU A 132 4.80 -10.12 4.52
N LYS A 133 5.83 -10.97 4.45
CA LYS A 133 6.35 -11.51 3.18
C LYS A 133 5.29 -12.35 2.46
N ILE A 134 4.59 -13.23 3.15
CA ILE A 134 3.52 -14.06 2.57
C ILE A 134 2.39 -13.18 2.03
N GLN A 135 1.92 -12.19 2.79
CA GLN A 135 0.88 -11.26 2.32
C GLN A 135 1.32 -10.44 1.11
N SER A 136 2.62 -10.14 0.95
CA SER A 136 3.14 -9.50 -0.27
C SER A 136 3.24 -10.44 -1.47
N GLN A 137 3.22 -11.76 -1.26
CA GLN A 137 3.35 -12.80 -2.29
C GLN A 137 2.01 -13.42 -2.71
N VAL A 138 0.99 -13.37 -1.85
CA VAL A 138 -0.39 -13.74 -2.21
C VAL A 138 -0.99 -12.60 -3.05
N LYS A 139 -0.77 -12.68 -4.36
CA LYS A 139 -1.47 -11.92 -5.41
C LYS A 139 -2.28 -12.89 -6.27
#